data_AF-A0A957DKD2-F1
#
_entry.id   AF-A0A957DKD2-F1
#
_cell.length_a   1.000
_cell.length_b   1.000
_cell.length_c   1.000
_cell.angle_alpha   90.00
_cell.angle_beta   90.00
_cell.angle_gamma   90.00
#
_symmetry.space_group_name_H-M   'P 1'
#
loop_
_entity.id
_entity.type
_entity.pdbx_description
1 polymer ?
#
loop_
_entity_poly.entity_id
_entity_poly.type
_entity_poly.pdbx_seq_one_letter_code
_entity_poly.pdbx_strand_id
1 'polypeptide(L)'
;MKRLPGIIVRVLVGVLVVVVSAGIFFTLNTRRLPNQSAISDRLSPAEKARLAELFHLRQTVGESVWPGWGQADIPVIAYNESYAFLLGLDDPAVGWLQMPQNRPRGGPWEMVPGDTFLGRPYYRQELTNGITPQAFTVRVGEVWVASLQTKEWLEIALRQQTQAELPAPLDQALPYAWLIPPLIGHTEGYIAKVAHETFHAYQGQVAPERLDNAETAQQSYASRYPWNDPLFTDDWRQELSLLAAALEADSPADRTELVRRFLAQRDHRRLQRGLPAAGEIYERQREWLEGMALYVELATWRQASQSDYAPLPELVALDADFYGYGDFDGQWRRAISTLRRQANQGDTRFYYSGMAQAFLLDALLPGWKDRIMEGGVWLEGLLAVAVAAAD
;
A
#
# COMPACT_ATOMS: atom_id res chain seq x y z
N MET A 1 35.28 52.84 -4.01
CA MET A 1 35.46 51.60 -4.81
C MET A 1 35.35 50.36 -3.92
N LYS A 2 34.26 49.62 -4.14
CA LYS A 2 33.94 48.21 -3.84
C LYS A 2 35.02 47.36 -3.10
N ARG A 3 34.87 47.20 -1.77
CA ARG A 3 35.40 46.06 -0.98
C ARG A 3 34.41 44.88 -0.90
N LEU A 4 33.56 44.70 -1.93
CA LEU A 4 32.62 43.57 -2.01
C LEU A 4 33.25 42.18 -2.29
N PRO A 5 34.40 42.01 -3.00
CA PRO A 5 34.82 40.67 -3.43
C PRO A 5 35.27 39.77 -2.27
N GLY A 6 35.84 40.32 -1.19
CA GLY A 6 36.32 39.52 -0.06
C GLY A 6 35.21 38.93 0.82
N ILE A 7 34.08 39.62 0.95
CA ILE A 7 32.93 39.13 1.72
C ILE A 7 32.21 38.03 0.93
N ILE A 8 31.99 38.22 -0.36
CA ILE A 8 31.37 37.23 -1.23
C ILE A 8 32.21 35.93 -1.26
N VAL A 9 33.54 36.04 -1.39
CA VAL A 9 34.43 34.87 -1.35
C VAL A 9 34.36 34.14 0.00
N ARG A 10 34.35 34.86 1.13
CA ARG A 10 34.24 34.23 2.46
C ARG A 10 32.89 33.55 2.67
N VAL A 11 31.80 34.13 2.17
CA VAL A 11 30.47 33.52 2.20
C VAL A 11 30.45 32.26 1.35
N LEU A 12 30.97 32.31 0.12
CA LEU A 12 31.04 31.14 -0.76
C LEU A 12 31.90 30.02 -0.18
N VAL A 13 33.06 30.35 0.41
CA VAL A 13 33.91 29.38 1.10
C VAL A 13 33.20 28.82 2.34
N GLY A 14 32.52 29.66 3.12
CA GLY A 14 31.73 29.21 4.28
C GLY A 14 30.61 28.24 3.88
N VAL A 15 29.85 28.57 2.82
CA VAL A 15 28.83 27.68 2.25
C VAL A 15 29.45 26.38 1.75
N LEU A 16 30.57 26.44 1.04
CA LEU A 16 31.26 25.24 0.55
C LEU A 16 31.71 24.34 1.71
N VAL A 17 32.28 24.91 2.78
CA VAL A 17 32.68 24.15 3.98
C VAL A 17 31.48 23.49 4.64
N VAL A 18 30.34 24.18 4.74
CA VAL A 18 29.10 23.61 5.29
C VAL A 18 28.60 22.46 4.41
N VAL A 19 28.56 22.64 3.09
CA VAL A 19 28.10 21.60 2.15
C VAL A 19 29.01 20.38 2.18
N VAL A 20 30.34 20.56 2.18
CA VAL A 20 31.31 19.46 2.27
C VAL A 20 31.20 18.76 3.63
N SER A 21 31.10 19.51 4.72
CA SER A 21 30.95 18.93 6.07
C SER A 21 29.65 18.15 6.21
N ALA A 22 28.55 18.67 5.65
CA ALA A 22 27.27 17.96 5.58
C ALA A 22 27.39 16.69 4.73
N GLY A 23 28.04 16.75 3.57
CA GLY A 23 28.28 15.59 2.71
C GLY A 23 29.11 14.50 3.41
N ILE A 24 30.16 14.88 4.14
CA ILE A 24 30.97 13.95 4.96
C ILE A 24 30.12 13.36 6.08
N PHE A 25 29.36 14.20 6.80
CA PHE A 25 28.47 13.75 7.87
C PHE A 25 27.45 12.73 7.36
N PHE A 26 26.79 13.00 6.24
CA PHE A 26 25.82 12.07 5.64
C PHE A 26 26.48 10.80 5.14
N THR A 27 27.65 10.88 4.50
CA THR A 27 28.40 9.69 4.08
C THR A 27 28.74 8.78 5.27
N LEU A 28 29.22 9.37 6.37
CA LEU A 28 29.55 8.63 7.58
C LEU A 28 28.30 8.05 8.25
N ASN A 29 27.18 8.78 8.25
CA ASN A 29 25.92 8.32 8.81
C ASN A 29 25.33 7.16 7.98
N THR A 30 25.30 7.29 6.66
CA THR A 30 24.81 6.26 5.72
C THR A 30 25.56 4.94 5.90
N ARG A 31 26.88 4.98 6.12
CA ARG A 31 27.70 3.77 6.39
C ARG A 31 27.39 3.07 7.71
N ARG A 32 26.74 3.75 8.65
CA ARG A 32 26.32 3.19 9.94
C ARG A 32 24.91 2.62 9.92
N LEU A 33 24.15 2.84 8.83
CA LEU A 33 22.79 2.32 8.73
C LEU A 33 22.82 0.79 8.53
N PRO A 34 21.87 0.06 9.15
CA PRO A 34 21.83 -1.39 9.08
C PRO A 34 21.51 -1.86 7.66
N ASN A 35 22.30 -2.78 7.10
CA ASN A 35 22.08 -3.36 5.77
C ASN A 35 21.35 -4.71 5.78
N GLN A 36 20.99 -5.19 6.96
CA GLN A 36 20.31 -6.44 7.23
C GLN A 36 19.50 -6.27 8.53
N SER A 37 18.50 -7.11 8.75
CA SER A 37 17.66 -7.08 9.94
C SER A 37 18.49 -7.41 11.19
N ALA A 38 18.17 -6.77 12.31
CA ALA A 38 18.85 -7.04 13.58
C ALA A 38 18.65 -8.49 14.07
N ILE A 39 17.46 -9.05 13.82
CA ILE A 39 17.12 -10.44 14.07
C ILE A 39 16.58 -11.01 12.77
N SER A 40 17.32 -11.93 12.15
CA SER A 40 16.97 -12.44 10.82
C SER A 40 16.31 -13.82 10.85
N ASP A 41 16.57 -14.64 11.87
CA ASP A 41 16.14 -16.04 11.94
C ASP A 41 14.79 -16.24 12.65
N ARG A 42 14.24 -15.20 13.27
CA ARG A 42 12.93 -15.19 13.93
C ARG A 42 12.34 -13.78 13.90
N LEU A 43 11.06 -13.65 14.23
CA LEU A 43 10.43 -12.34 14.35
C LEU A 43 10.89 -11.63 15.62
N SER A 44 11.26 -10.36 15.50
CA SER A 44 11.58 -9.52 16.67
C SER A 44 10.32 -9.29 17.52
N PRO A 45 10.46 -8.98 18.83
CA PRO A 45 9.30 -8.65 19.67
C PRO A 45 8.44 -7.52 19.11
N ALA A 46 9.07 -6.45 18.58
CA ALA A 46 8.35 -5.35 17.95
C ALA A 46 7.57 -5.81 16.71
N GLU A 47 8.18 -6.65 15.86
CA GLU A 47 7.51 -7.16 14.67
C GLU A 47 6.31 -8.06 15.02
N LYS A 48 6.44 -8.90 16.04
CA LYS A 48 5.30 -9.67 16.56
C LYS A 48 4.21 -8.77 17.11
N ALA A 49 4.55 -7.71 17.83
CA ALA A 49 3.55 -6.78 18.35
C ALA A 49 2.78 -6.08 17.22
N ARG A 50 3.46 -5.70 16.12
CA ARG A 50 2.81 -5.13 14.92
C ARG A 50 1.87 -6.11 14.24
N LEU A 51 2.30 -7.35 14.03
CA LEU A 51 1.49 -8.39 13.41
C LEU A 51 0.32 -8.79 14.32
N ALA A 52 0.54 -8.86 15.64
CA ALA A 52 -0.53 -9.10 16.61
C ALA A 52 -1.58 -7.97 16.57
N GLU A 53 -1.12 -6.72 16.49
CA GLU A 53 -2.00 -5.57 16.35
C GLU A 53 -2.83 -5.65 15.06
N LEU A 54 -2.23 -6.04 13.93
CA LEU A 54 -2.99 -6.29 12.69
C LEU A 54 -4.15 -7.27 12.91
N PHE A 55 -3.89 -8.44 13.54
CA PHE A 55 -4.93 -9.43 13.78
C PHE A 55 -6.03 -8.88 14.70
N HIS A 56 -5.64 -8.18 15.77
CA HIS A 56 -6.55 -7.53 16.71
C HIS A 56 -7.41 -6.46 16.04
N LEU A 57 -6.79 -5.58 15.25
CA LEU A 57 -7.42 -4.53 14.46
C LEU A 57 -8.47 -5.12 13.51
N ARG A 58 -8.09 -6.12 12.72
CA ARG A 58 -8.99 -6.77 11.76
C ARG A 58 -10.17 -7.47 12.45
N GLN A 59 -9.93 -8.18 13.55
CA GLN A 59 -11.00 -8.84 14.31
C GLN A 59 -11.95 -7.84 14.98
N THR A 60 -11.44 -6.68 15.41
CA THR A 60 -12.21 -5.70 16.19
C THR A 60 -13.00 -4.74 15.29
N VAL A 61 -12.39 -4.20 14.23
CA VAL A 61 -13.02 -3.18 13.36
C VAL A 61 -13.25 -3.65 11.92
N GLY A 62 -12.72 -4.80 11.53
CA GLY A 62 -12.71 -5.25 10.13
C GLY A 62 -14.10 -5.45 9.53
N GLU A 63 -15.10 -5.91 10.29
CA GLU A 63 -16.48 -6.04 9.78
C GLU A 63 -17.12 -4.68 9.46
N SER A 64 -16.77 -3.63 10.22
CA SER A 64 -17.20 -2.26 9.93
C SER A 64 -16.51 -1.68 8.68
N VAL A 65 -15.32 -2.18 8.35
CA VAL A 65 -14.56 -1.81 7.15
C VAL A 65 -15.09 -2.55 5.93
N TRP A 66 -15.19 -3.88 6.00
CA TRP A 66 -15.64 -4.72 4.91
C TRP A 66 -16.34 -5.98 5.44
N PRO A 67 -17.62 -6.21 5.10
CA PRO A 67 -18.36 -7.39 5.57
C PRO A 67 -17.67 -8.72 5.18
N GLY A 68 -17.45 -9.57 6.18
CA GLY A 68 -16.80 -10.88 6.04
C GLY A 68 -15.27 -10.86 6.07
N TRP A 69 -14.62 -9.72 5.84
CA TRP A 69 -13.15 -9.63 5.86
C TRP A 69 -12.59 -9.68 7.28
N GLY A 70 -13.28 -9.06 8.24
CA GLY A 70 -12.85 -8.99 9.65
C GLY A 70 -12.71 -10.37 10.29
N GLN A 71 -13.63 -11.28 9.93
CA GLN A 71 -13.68 -12.65 10.44
C GLN A 71 -13.03 -13.70 9.53
N ALA A 72 -12.54 -13.33 8.34
CA ALA A 72 -11.93 -14.29 7.42
C ALA A 72 -10.64 -14.90 8.00
N ASP A 73 -10.44 -16.21 7.87
CA ASP A 73 -9.17 -16.84 8.25
C ASP A 73 -8.11 -16.53 7.19
N ILE A 74 -7.26 -15.54 7.47
CA ILE A 74 -6.19 -15.09 6.57
C ILE A 74 -4.87 -15.10 7.34
N PRO A 75 -4.05 -16.14 7.14
CA PRO A 75 -2.68 -16.17 7.63
C PRO A 75 -1.83 -15.07 7.00
N VAL A 76 -0.68 -14.80 7.60
CA VAL A 76 0.29 -13.81 7.10
C VAL A 76 1.65 -14.46 6.93
N ILE A 77 2.33 -14.18 5.83
CA ILE A 77 3.76 -14.37 5.66
C ILE A 77 4.46 -13.02 5.81
N ALA A 78 5.18 -12.83 6.91
CA ALA A 78 6.12 -11.73 7.05
C ALA A 78 7.50 -12.21 6.62
N TYR A 79 8.28 -11.41 5.88
CA TYR A 79 9.62 -11.86 5.46
C TYR A 79 10.69 -10.78 5.56
N ASN A 80 11.92 -11.21 5.83
CA ASN A 80 13.09 -10.35 5.82
C ASN A 80 14.06 -10.79 4.69
N GLU A 81 15.32 -10.38 4.76
CA GLU A 81 16.32 -10.74 3.76
C GLU A 81 16.69 -12.24 3.74
N SER A 82 16.47 -12.95 4.83
CA SER A 82 16.95 -14.32 5.05
C SER A 82 15.83 -15.35 5.21
N TYR A 83 14.68 -14.99 5.75
CA TYR A 83 13.61 -15.92 6.08
C TYR A 83 12.22 -15.35 5.74
N ALA A 84 11.32 -16.23 5.35
CA ALA A 84 9.88 -16.01 5.40
C ALA A 84 9.31 -16.66 6.65
N PHE A 85 8.41 -15.97 7.34
CA PHE A 85 7.74 -16.38 8.57
C PHE A 85 6.25 -16.49 8.33
N LEU A 86 5.69 -17.69 8.46
CA LEU A 86 4.26 -17.96 8.30
C LEU A 86 3.58 -18.00 9.68
N LEU A 87 2.58 -17.12 9.86
CA LEU A 87 1.82 -16.96 11.08
C LEU A 87 0.33 -17.23 10.83
N GLY A 88 -0.35 -17.83 11.81
CA GLY A 88 -1.80 -18.03 11.76
C GLY A 88 -2.26 -19.21 10.91
N LEU A 89 -1.35 -20.13 10.54
CA LEU A 89 -1.68 -21.38 9.84
C LEU A 89 -1.01 -22.56 10.55
N ASP A 90 -1.79 -23.53 11.00
CA ASP A 90 -1.29 -24.79 11.54
C ASP A 90 -1.01 -25.78 10.40
N ASP A 91 -0.04 -26.68 10.60
CA ASP A 91 0.33 -27.75 9.66
C ASP A 91 0.42 -27.32 8.19
N PRO A 92 1.24 -26.31 7.86
CA PRO A 92 1.24 -25.70 6.54
C PRO A 92 1.76 -26.65 5.46
N ALA A 93 1.12 -26.61 4.29
CA ALA A 93 1.62 -27.29 3.10
C ALA A 93 3.00 -26.74 2.68
N VAL A 94 3.81 -27.56 2.03
CA VAL A 94 5.16 -27.20 1.59
C VAL A 94 5.15 -25.98 0.66
N GLY A 95 5.98 -24.99 0.97
CA GLY A 95 6.17 -23.80 0.14
C GLY A 95 4.93 -22.91 0.04
N TRP A 96 4.87 -22.13 -1.04
CA TRP A 96 3.71 -21.33 -1.41
C TRP A 96 3.57 -21.26 -2.94
N LEU A 97 2.40 -20.88 -3.41
CA LEU A 97 2.07 -20.63 -4.81
C LEU A 97 1.99 -19.12 -5.03
N GLN A 98 2.75 -18.60 -6.00
CA GLN A 98 2.60 -17.21 -6.45
C GLN A 98 1.28 -17.03 -7.18
N MET A 99 0.55 -15.97 -6.86
CA MET A 99 -0.73 -15.66 -7.49
C MET A 99 -0.56 -14.60 -8.58
N PRO A 100 -1.29 -14.73 -9.71
CA PRO A 100 -2.18 -15.84 -10.06
C PRO A 100 -1.51 -17.01 -10.82
N GLN A 101 -0.20 -16.96 -11.09
CA GLN A 101 0.45 -17.94 -11.97
C GLN A 101 0.49 -19.36 -11.40
N ASN A 102 0.11 -19.53 -10.12
CA ASN A 102 0.21 -20.77 -9.37
C ASN A 102 1.62 -21.39 -9.43
N ARG A 103 2.65 -20.54 -9.51
CA ARG A 103 4.03 -21.01 -9.59
C ARG A 103 4.50 -21.42 -8.20
N PRO A 104 4.88 -22.70 -7.97
CA PRO A 104 5.36 -23.12 -6.67
C PRO A 104 6.72 -22.50 -6.36
N ARG A 105 6.88 -22.07 -5.10
CA ARG A 105 8.05 -21.42 -4.53
C ARG A 105 8.27 -21.90 -3.10
N GLY A 106 9.47 -21.63 -2.59
CA GLY A 106 9.84 -22.04 -1.25
C GLY A 106 10.06 -23.55 -1.11
N GLY A 107 10.30 -23.97 0.13
CA GLY A 107 10.46 -25.36 0.55
C GLY A 107 9.64 -25.65 1.81
N PRO A 108 10.00 -26.72 2.54
CA PRO A 108 9.30 -27.11 3.76
C PRO A 108 9.35 -26.00 4.82
N TRP A 109 8.25 -25.83 5.53
CA TRP A 109 8.15 -24.95 6.68
C TRP A 109 8.70 -25.65 7.92
N GLU A 110 9.57 -24.97 8.67
CA GLU A 110 10.05 -25.42 9.97
C GLU A 110 9.45 -24.57 11.09
N MET A 111 9.04 -25.20 12.18
CA MET A 111 8.58 -24.47 13.36
C MET A 111 9.73 -23.64 13.93
N VAL A 112 9.49 -22.38 14.29
CA VAL A 112 10.54 -21.54 14.88
C VAL A 112 10.88 -22.06 16.29
N PRO A 113 12.13 -22.50 16.55
CA PRO A 113 12.46 -23.17 17.80
C PRO A 113 12.38 -22.26 19.01
N GLY A 114 11.69 -22.72 20.07
CA GLY A 114 11.62 -22.03 21.36
C GLY A 114 10.89 -20.69 21.31
N ASP A 115 10.11 -20.44 20.27
CA ASP A 115 9.48 -19.16 20.04
C ASP A 115 8.04 -19.31 19.53
N THR A 116 7.17 -18.37 19.91
CA THR A 116 5.73 -18.44 19.60
C THR A 116 5.19 -17.09 19.16
N PHE A 117 4.05 -17.11 18.48
CA PHE A 117 3.25 -15.93 18.14
C PHE A 117 1.83 -16.12 18.68
N LEU A 118 1.35 -15.18 19.50
CA LEU A 118 0.04 -15.28 20.18
C LEU A 118 -0.18 -16.63 20.89
N GLY A 119 0.88 -17.15 21.54
CA GLY A 119 0.86 -18.43 22.24
C GLY A 119 0.81 -19.67 21.34
N ARG A 120 0.91 -19.51 20.02
CA ARG A 120 0.89 -20.60 19.03
C ARG A 120 2.24 -20.73 18.32
N PRO A 121 2.59 -21.93 17.82
CA PRO A 121 3.73 -22.07 16.95
C PRO A 121 3.53 -21.23 15.69
N TYR A 122 4.64 -20.73 15.15
CA TYR A 122 4.70 -20.15 13.82
C TYR A 122 5.88 -20.77 13.09
N TYR A 123 5.89 -20.64 11.77
CA TYR A 123 6.83 -21.38 10.94
C TYR A 123 7.74 -20.41 10.21
N ARG A 124 8.92 -20.90 9.82
CA ARG A 124 9.83 -20.19 8.94
C ARG A 124 10.35 -21.09 7.84
N GLN A 125 10.91 -20.48 6.81
CA GLN A 125 11.77 -21.15 5.86
C GLN A 125 12.82 -20.16 5.37
N GLU A 126 14.03 -20.67 5.13
CA GLU A 126 15.14 -19.86 4.60
C GLU A 126 14.84 -19.45 3.15
N LEU A 127 15.11 -18.19 2.84
CA LEU A 127 14.97 -17.62 1.50
C LEU A 127 16.29 -17.75 0.77
N THR A 128 16.27 -18.46 -0.35
CA THR A 128 17.40 -18.48 -1.28
C THR A 128 17.38 -17.23 -2.16
N ASN A 129 18.56 -16.76 -2.59
CA ASN A 129 18.71 -15.56 -3.43
C ASN A 129 17.66 -15.47 -4.55
N GLY A 130 16.84 -14.41 -4.51
CA GLY A 130 15.82 -14.09 -5.52
C GLY A 130 14.48 -14.82 -5.38
N ILE A 131 14.31 -15.68 -4.37
CA ILE A 131 13.03 -16.30 -4.05
C ILE A 131 12.46 -15.62 -2.81
N THR A 132 11.42 -14.80 -3.01
CA THR A 132 10.62 -14.22 -1.92
C THR A 132 9.14 -14.43 -2.22
N PRO A 133 8.27 -14.36 -1.19
CA PRO A 133 6.84 -14.48 -1.41
C PRO A 133 6.22 -13.27 -2.12
N GLN A 134 6.99 -12.19 -2.30
CA GLN A 134 6.56 -10.88 -2.82
C GLN A 134 5.60 -10.15 -1.87
N ALA A 135 5.49 -8.83 -2.01
CA ALA A 135 4.53 -8.00 -1.30
C ALA A 135 3.19 -8.10 -2.06
N PHE A 136 2.53 -9.24 -1.91
CA PHE A 136 1.23 -9.56 -2.52
C PHE A 136 0.64 -10.82 -1.88
N THR A 137 -0.62 -11.15 -2.14
CA THR A 137 -1.20 -12.43 -1.68
C THR A 137 -0.61 -13.65 -2.39
N VAL A 138 -0.48 -14.76 -1.65
CA VAL A 138 -0.03 -16.07 -2.11
C VAL A 138 -0.97 -17.16 -1.60
N ARG A 139 -0.79 -18.43 -2.04
CA ARG A 139 -1.45 -19.58 -1.40
C ARG A 139 -0.45 -20.53 -0.76
N VAL A 140 -0.74 -21.00 0.45
CA VAL A 140 -0.03 -22.11 1.10
C VAL A 140 -0.98 -23.30 1.12
N GLY A 141 -0.73 -24.26 0.23
CA GLY A 141 -1.72 -25.29 -0.10
C GLY A 141 -2.98 -24.63 -0.67
N GLU A 142 -4.12 -24.88 -0.03
CA GLU A 142 -5.40 -24.29 -0.45
C GLU A 142 -5.69 -22.92 0.19
N VAL A 143 -4.92 -22.53 1.21
CA VAL A 143 -5.21 -21.34 2.03
C VAL A 143 -4.61 -20.09 1.40
N TRP A 144 -5.41 -19.04 1.27
CA TRP A 144 -4.95 -17.71 0.86
C TRP A 144 -4.25 -17.00 2.01
N VAL A 145 -3.08 -16.45 1.74
CA VAL A 145 -2.16 -15.89 2.73
C VAL A 145 -1.72 -14.51 2.26
N ALA A 146 -1.75 -13.53 3.16
CA ALA A 146 -1.18 -12.21 2.90
C ALA A 146 0.35 -12.29 2.97
N SER A 147 1.08 -11.50 2.19
CA SER A 147 2.54 -11.44 2.35
C SER A 147 3.08 -10.03 2.24
N LEU A 148 3.94 -9.66 3.20
CA LEU A 148 4.66 -8.40 3.20
C LEU A 148 6.03 -8.55 3.87
N GLN A 149 6.96 -7.66 3.55
CA GLN A 149 8.21 -7.57 4.29
C GLN A 149 7.95 -7.21 5.77
N THR A 150 8.81 -7.66 6.67
CA THR A 150 8.86 -7.08 8.03
C THR A 150 9.15 -5.58 7.94
N LYS A 151 8.65 -4.77 8.87
CA LYS A 151 8.82 -3.30 8.79
C LYS A 151 10.29 -2.88 8.67
N GLU A 152 11.18 -3.48 9.48
CA GLU A 152 12.62 -3.20 9.44
C GLU A 152 13.21 -3.53 8.06
N TRP A 153 12.90 -4.71 7.52
CA TRP A 153 13.41 -5.10 6.20
C TRP A 153 12.84 -4.23 5.07
N LEU A 154 11.57 -3.81 5.18
CA LEU A 154 10.98 -2.86 4.23
C LEU A 154 11.76 -1.54 4.19
N GLU A 155 12.12 -0.98 5.36
CA GLU A 155 12.93 0.23 5.49
C GLU A 155 14.33 0.05 4.89
N ILE A 156 14.98 -1.08 5.20
CA ILE A 156 16.32 -1.39 4.68
C ILE A 156 16.29 -1.58 3.16
N ALA A 157 15.34 -2.37 2.64
CA ALA A 157 15.21 -2.66 1.23
C ALA A 157 14.88 -1.41 0.41
N LEU A 158 13.96 -0.56 0.87
CA LEU A 158 13.62 0.69 0.20
C LEU A 158 14.81 1.65 0.15
N ARG A 159 15.61 1.72 1.23
CA ARG A 159 16.86 2.48 1.23
C ARG A 159 17.84 1.94 0.21
N GLN A 160 18.08 0.62 0.19
CA GLN A 160 19.03 -0.02 -0.71
C GLN A 160 18.63 0.16 -2.17
N GLN A 161 17.34 0.04 -2.49
CA GLN A 161 16.82 0.32 -3.83
C GLN A 161 17.06 1.78 -4.22
N THR A 162 16.70 2.73 -3.34
CA THR A 162 16.91 4.16 -3.58
C THR A 162 18.39 4.47 -3.82
N GLN A 163 19.29 3.85 -3.04
CA GLN A 163 20.74 3.99 -3.20
C GLN A 163 21.22 3.46 -4.56
N ALA A 164 20.69 2.32 -5.01
CA ALA A 164 21.08 1.69 -6.27
C ALA A 164 20.66 2.50 -7.52
N GLU A 165 19.60 3.31 -7.40
CA GLU A 165 19.11 4.17 -8.47
C GLU A 165 19.89 5.50 -8.60
N LEU A 166 20.69 5.86 -7.59
CA LEU A 166 21.42 7.13 -7.56
C LEU A 166 22.88 6.97 -8.02
N PRO A 167 23.40 7.91 -8.83
CA PRO A 167 24.81 7.89 -9.21
C PRO A 167 25.70 8.33 -8.03
N ALA A 168 26.90 7.75 -7.94
CA ALA A 168 27.91 8.23 -7.00
C ALA A 168 28.31 9.69 -7.32
N PRO A 169 28.54 10.55 -6.32
CA PRO A 169 28.54 10.27 -4.87
C PRO A 169 27.19 10.55 -4.16
N LEU A 170 26.09 10.77 -4.90
CA LEU A 170 24.78 11.09 -4.29
C LEU A 170 24.21 9.90 -3.51
N ASP A 171 24.49 8.68 -3.97
CA ASP A 171 24.20 7.41 -3.31
C ASP A 171 24.60 7.40 -1.82
N GLN A 172 25.67 8.11 -1.44
CA GLN A 172 26.20 8.16 -0.07
C GLN A 172 25.91 9.46 0.67
N ALA A 173 25.70 10.56 -0.07
CA ALA A 173 25.60 11.90 0.50
C ALA A 173 24.18 12.32 0.94
N LEU A 174 23.16 11.45 0.75
CA LEU A 174 21.79 11.74 1.16
C LEU A 174 21.47 11.31 2.61
N PRO A 175 20.59 12.03 3.32
CA PRO A 175 20.17 11.71 4.68
C PRO A 175 19.11 10.60 4.73
N TYR A 176 19.44 9.37 4.33
CA TYR A 176 18.46 8.26 4.26
C TYR A 176 17.71 7.98 5.56
N ALA A 177 18.37 8.15 6.71
CA ALA A 177 17.75 7.96 8.03
C ALA A 177 16.53 8.85 8.27
N TRP A 178 16.41 9.97 7.55
CA TRP A 178 15.27 10.88 7.64
C TRP A 178 14.39 10.84 6.39
N LEU A 179 14.95 10.44 5.24
CA LEU A 179 14.21 10.37 3.99
C LEU A 179 13.33 9.13 3.88
N ILE A 180 13.80 7.97 4.35
CA ILE A 180 13.14 6.69 4.11
C ILE A 180 11.94 6.43 5.04
N PRO A 181 12.05 6.62 6.38
CA PRO A 181 10.92 6.32 7.27
C PRO A 181 9.60 7.04 6.91
N PRO A 182 9.60 8.32 6.53
CA PRO A 182 8.37 9.00 6.11
C PRO A 182 7.69 8.43 4.86
N LEU A 183 8.43 7.72 3.98
CA LEU A 183 7.86 7.10 2.78
C LEU A 183 7.09 5.82 3.11
N ILE A 184 7.53 5.10 4.14
CA ILE A 184 6.84 3.90 4.63
C ILE A 184 5.69 4.30 5.55
N GLY A 185 5.87 5.40 6.29
CA GLY A 185 4.98 5.86 7.34
C GLY A 185 5.40 5.30 8.71
N HIS A 186 4.74 5.81 9.74
CA HIS A 186 4.82 5.28 11.10
C HIS A 186 4.28 3.86 11.20
N THR A 187 4.38 3.23 12.35
CA THR A 187 3.96 1.84 12.55
C THR A 187 2.51 1.56 12.16
N GLU A 188 1.59 2.51 12.33
CA GLU A 188 0.21 2.41 11.86
C GLU A 188 0.13 2.24 10.34
N GLY A 189 0.96 2.98 9.59
CA GLY A 189 1.02 2.88 8.13
C GLY A 189 1.56 1.53 7.66
N TYR A 190 2.53 0.97 8.39
CA TYR A 190 2.97 -0.41 8.16
C TYR A 190 1.84 -1.41 8.41
N ILE A 191 1.17 -1.34 9.57
CA ILE A 191 0.05 -2.23 9.91
C ILE A 191 -1.07 -2.14 8.89
N ALA A 192 -1.42 -0.92 8.45
CA ALA A 192 -2.44 -0.69 7.45
C ALA A 192 -2.04 -1.26 6.07
N LYS A 193 -0.76 -1.22 5.69
CA LYS A 193 -0.25 -1.93 4.50
C LYS A 193 -0.32 -3.44 4.64
N VAL A 194 -0.09 -4.02 5.82
CA VAL A 194 -0.34 -5.46 5.98
C VAL A 194 -1.84 -5.75 5.85
N ALA A 195 -2.72 -4.86 6.34
CA ALA A 195 -4.16 -4.98 6.13
C ALA A 195 -4.55 -4.93 4.64
N HIS A 196 -3.91 -4.07 3.83
CA HIS A 196 -4.01 -4.06 2.37
C HIS A 196 -3.73 -5.45 1.78
N GLU A 197 -2.62 -6.09 2.17
CA GLU A 197 -2.27 -7.43 1.68
C GLU A 197 -3.25 -8.52 2.15
N THR A 198 -3.79 -8.40 3.37
CA THR A 198 -4.85 -9.31 3.81
C THR A 198 -6.13 -9.13 3.00
N PHE A 199 -6.40 -7.93 2.50
CA PHE A 199 -7.57 -7.71 1.65
C PHE A 199 -7.39 -8.34 0.27
N HIS A 200 -6.18 -8.37 -0.30
CA HIS A 200 -5.91 -9.16 -1.50
C HIS A 200 -6.13 -10.66 -1.28
N ALA A 201 -5.70 -11.20 -0.13
CA ALA A 201 -6.01 -12.58 0.23
C ALA A 201 -7.51 -12.82 0.33
N TYR A 202 -8.27 -11.88 0.91
CA TYR A 202 -9.73 -11.95 0.97
C TYR A 202 -10.37 -11.91 -0.43
N GLN A 203 -9.91 -11.00 -1.30
CA GLN A 203 -10.34 -10.96 -2.71
C GLN A 203 -10.09 -12.31 -3.40
N GLY A 204 -8.96 -12.95 -3.13
CA GLY A 204 -8.66 -14.31 -3.60
C GLY A 204 -9.59 -15.39 -3.04
N GLN A 205 -9.98 -15.28 -1.76
CA GLN A 205 -10.93 -16.21 -1.14
C GLN A 205 -12.33 -16.11 -1.74
N VAL A 206 -12.85 -14.88 -1.92
CA VAL A 206 -14.26 -14.67 -2.29
C VAL A 206 -14.48 -14.49 -3.80
N ALA A 207 -13.46 -14.05 -4.54
CA ALA A 207 -13.54 -13.78 -5.97
C ALA A 207 -12.23 -14.17 -6.70
N PRO A 208 -11.80 -15.45 -6.62
CA PRO A 208 -10.50 -15.89 -7.17
C PRO A 208 -10.37 -15.62 -8.68
N GLU A 209 -11.44 -15.81 -9.45
CA GLU A 209 -11.45 -15.54 -10.89
C GLU A 209 -11.29 -14.04 -11.20
N ARG A 210 -11.83 -13.14 -10.37
CA ARG A 210 -11.60 -11.69 -10.54
C ARG A 210 -10.17 -11.32 -10.23
N LEU A 211 -9.58 -11.87 -9.16
CA LEU A 211 -8.17 -11.63 -8.83
C LEU A 211 -7.26 -12.09 -9.98
N ASP A 212 -7.48 -13.29 -10.51
CA ASP A 212 -6.72 -13.79 -11.67
C ASP A 212 -6.88 -12.90 -12.91
N ASN A 213 -8.11 -12.49 -13.23
CA ASN A 213 -8.37 -11.58 -14.33
C ASN A 213 -7.70 -10.20 -14.14
N ALA A 214 -7.64 -9.69 -12.92
CA ALA A 214 -7.02 -8.40 -12.64
C ALA A 214 -5.49 -8.43 -12.80
N GLU A 215 -4.86 -9.48 -12.30
CA GLU A 215 -3.43 -9.71 -12.43
C GLU A 215 -3.03 -10.07 -13.87
N THR A 216 -3.85 -10.84 -14.57
CA THR A 216 -3.67 -11.11 -16.01
C THR A 216 -3.79 -9.83 -16.84
N ALA A 217 -4.70 -8.91 -16.49
CA ALA A 217 -4.81 -7.61 -17.15
C ALA A 217 -3.54 -6.76 -16.96
N GLN A 218 -2.96 -6.77 -15.76
CA GLN A 218 -1.67 -6.13 -15.49
C GLN A 218 -0.56 -6.69 -16.39
N GLN A 219 -0.40 -8.00 -16.44
CA GLN A 219 0.68 -8.62 -17.20
C GLN A 219 0.53 -8.44 -18.71
N SER A 220 -0.69 -8.48 -19.21
CA SER A 220 -0.96 -8.41 -20.63
C SER A 220 -1.03 -6.98 -21.17
N TYR A 221 -1.53 -6.01 -20.39
CA TYR A 221 -1.87 -4.69 -20.93
C TYR A 221 -1.04 -3.53 -20.37
N ALA A 222 -0.42 -3.64 -19.20
CA ALA A 222 0.27 -2.52 -18.56
C ALA A 222 1.31 -1.85 -19.47
N SER A 223 2.11 -2.61 -20.22
CA SER A 223 3.12 -2.05 -21.14
C SER A 223 2.54 -1.31 -22.36
N ARG A 224 1.26 -1.52 -22.67
CA ARG A 224 0.52 -0.91 -23.79
C ARG A 224 -0.35 0.26 -23.35
N TYR A 225 -0.53 0.45 -22.06
CA TYR A 225 -1.32 1.56 -21.53
C TYR A 225 -0.61 2.90 -21.80
N PRO A 226 -1.32 3.98 -22.16
CA PRO A 226 -0.73 5.24 -22.61
C PRO A 226 -0.19 6.10 -21.46
N TRP A 227 0.78 5.57 -20.70
CA TRP A 227 1.36 6.22 -19.52
C TRP A 227 1.98 7.59 -19.81
N ASN A 228 2.62 7.72 -20.96
CA ASN A 228 3.46 8.87 -21.33
C ASN A 228 2.77 9.82 -22.33
N ASP A 229 1.47 9.65 -22.60
CA ASP A 229 0.70 10.61 -23.41
C ASP A 229 0.36 11.84 -22.54
N PRO A 230 0.87 13.04 -22.87
CA PRO A 230 0.63 14.25 -22.08
C PRO A 230 -0.84 14.66 -22.05
N LEU A 231 -1.57 14.48 -23.16
CA LEU A 231 -2.97 14.86 -23.24
C LEU A 231 -3.85 13.87 -22.46
N PHE A 232 -3.50 12.58 -22.52
CA PHE A 232 -4.13 11.56 -21.67
C PHE A 232 -3.88 11.84 -20.17
N THR A 233 -2.67 12.30 -19.83
CA THR A 233 -2.29 12.69 -18.47
C THR A 233 -3.09 13.91 -17.97
N ASP A 234 -3.31 14.91 -18.84
CA ASP A 234 -4.10 16.10 -18.49
C ASP A 234 -5.58 15.75 -18.25
N ASP A 235 -6.15 14.84 -19.04
CA ASP A 235 -7.51 14.34 -18.82
C ASP A 235 -7.63 13.55 -17.51
N TRP A 236 -6.63 12.70 -17.20
CA TRP A 236 -6.55 12.02 -15.90
C TRP A 236 -6.49 13.03 -14.75
N ARG A 237 -5.73 14.12 -14.88
CA ARG A 237 -5.66 15.16 -13.84
C ARG A 237 -7.03 15.76 -13.55
N GLN A 238 -7.85 15.95 -14.59
CA GLN A 238 -9.23 16.43 -14.43
C GLN A 238 -10.10 15.41 -13.69
N GLU A 239 -10.05 14.12 -14.05
CA GLU A 239 -10.78 13.05 -13.34
C GLU A 239 -10.43 12.97 -11.86
N LEU A 240 -9.13 12.91 -11.55
CA LEU A 240 -8.67 12.79 -10.16
C LEU A 240 -9.01 14.05 -9.34
N SER A 241 -9.06 15.22 -9.98
CA SER A 241 -9.51 16.46 -9.34
C SER A 241 -11.00 16.43 -9.02
N LEU A 242 -11.83 15.87 -9.91
CA LEU A 242 -13.27 15.70 -9.69
C LEU A 242 -13.55 14.69 -8.57
N LEU A 243 -12.84 13.56 -8.55
CA LEU A 243 -12.92 12.58 -7.46
C LEU A 243 -12.52 13.19 -6.11
N ALA A 244 -11.40 13.93 -6.07
CA ALA A 244 -10.96 14.62 -4.85
C ALA A 244 -11.98 15.66 -4.37
N ALA A 245 -12.55 16.45 -5.29
CA ALA A 245 -13.59 17.41 -4.96
C ALA A 245 -14.86 16.72 -4.44
N ALA A 246 -15.27 15.59 -5.03
CA ALA A 246 -16.44 14.84 -4.59
C ALA A 246 -16.27 14.30 -3.15
N LEU A 247 -15.07 13.84 -2.80
CA LEU A 247 -14.74 13.37 -1.44
C LEU A 247 -14.75 14.51 -0.41
N GLU A 248 -14.39 15.73 -0.82
CA GLU A 248 -14.38 16.92 0.04
C GLU A 248 -15.72 17.68 0.04
N ALA A 249 -16.69 17.29 -0.81
CA ALA A 249 -17.97 17.99 -0.91
C ALA A 249 -18.79 17.89 0.38
N ASP A 250 -19.27 19.03 0.86
CA ASP A 250 -20.03 19.16 2.10
C ASP A 250 -21.48 18.66 1.96
N SER A 251 -22.07 18.77 0.77
CA SER A 251 -23.46 18.39 0.52
C SER A 251 -23.58 17.12 -0.33
N PRO A 252 -24.59 16.25 -0.07
CA PRO A 252 -24.87 15.09 -0.92
C PRO A 252 -25.17 15.46 -2.37
N ALA A 253 -25.80 16.61 -2.61
CA ALA A 253 -26.13 17.09 -3.95
C ALA A 253 -24.86 17.47 -4.74
N ASP A 254 -23.96 18.24 -4.13
CA ASP A 254 -22.69 18.62 -4.77
C ASP A 254 -21.81 17.39 -5.04
N ARG A 255 -21.76 16.46 -4.08
CA ARG A 255 -21.06 15.18 -4.23
C ARG A 255 -21.61 14.39 -5.43
N THR A 256 -22.92 14.26 -5.52
CA THR A 256 -23.60 13.55 -6.63
C THR A 256 -23.26 14.20 -7.97
N GLU A 257 -23.34 15.52 -8.07
CA GLU A 257 -23.01 16.24 -9.30
C GLU A 257 -21.53 16.10 -9.70
N LEU A 258 -20.60 16.18 -8.73
CA LEU A 258 -19.18 15.97 -8.98
C LEU A 258 -18.89 14.55 -9.47
N VAL A 259 -19.60 13.54 -8.95
CA VAL A 259 -19.50 12.16 -9.45
C VAL A 259 -20.05 12.04 -10.87
N ARG A 260 -21.17 12.68 -11.21
CA ARG A 260 -21.67 12.71 -12.61
C ARG A 260 -20.64 13.32 -13.55
N ARG A 261 -20.03 14.43 -13.16
CA ARG A 261 -18.97 15.09 -13.94
C ARG A 261 -17.74 14.21 -14.09
N PHE A 262 -17.35 13.48 -13.04
CA PHE A 262 -16.28 12.50 -13.10
C PHE A 262 -16.56 11.40 -14.13
N LEU A 263 -17.75 10.78 -14.09
CA LEU A 263 -18.15 9.72 -15.02
C LEU A 263 -18.16 10.25 -16.47
N ALA A 264 -18.72 11.43 -16.70
CA ALA A 264 -18.73 12.06 -18.02
C ALA A 264 -17.31 12.39 -18.54
N GLN A 265 -16.43 12.88 -17.66
CA GLN A 265 -15.03 13.15 -18.01
C GLN A 265 -14.29 11.85 -18.36
N ARG A 266 -14.56 10.77 -17.65
CA ARG A 266 -13.97 9.45 -17.91
C ARG A 266 -14.38 8.89 -19.26
N ASP A 267 -15.66 8.93 -19.58
CA ASP A 267 -16.16 8.51 -20.89
C ASP A 267 -15.58 9.38 -22.01
N HIS A 268 -15.51 10.70 -21.79
CA HIS A 268 -14.88 11.62 -22.71
C HIS A 268 -13.41 11.30 -22.96
N ARG A 269 -12.61 11.08 -21.90
CA ARG A 269 -11.19 10.71 -22.02
C ARG A 269 -11.03 9.42 -22.82
N ARG A 270 -11.75 8.36 -22.45
CA ARG A 270 -11.64 7.05 -23.12
C ARG A 270 -11.98 7.16 -24.61
N LEU A 271 -13.06 7.87 -24.94
CA LEU A 271 -13.50 8.06 -26.34
C LEU A 271 -12.54 8.94 -27.14
N GLN A 272 -12.19 10.13 -26.65
CA GLN A 272 -11.34 11.09 -27.37
C GLN A 272 -9.93 10.56 -27.60
N ARG A 273 -9.42 9.75 -26.66
CA ARG A 273 -8.07 9.18 -26.74
C ARG A 273 -8.05 7.85 -27.47
N GLY A 274 -9.21 7.35 -27.92
CA GLY A 274 -9.32 6.06 -28.60
C GLY A 274 -8.82 4.90 -27.73
N LEU A 275 -9.08 4.95 -26.42
CA LEU A 275 -8.69 3.88 -25.52
C LEU A 275 -9.48 2.62 -25.91
N PRO A 276 -8.82 1.50 -26.26
CA PRO A 276 -9.54 0.29 -26.63
C PRO A 276 -10.19 -0.33 -25.39
N ALA A 277 -11.20 -1.17 -25.60
CA ALA A 277 -11.92 -1.86 -24.51
C ALA A 277 -11.00 -2.61 -23.53
N ALA A 278 -9.88 -3.17 -24.02
CA ALA A 278 -8.88 -3.82 -23.16
C ALA A 278 -8.22 -2.83 -22.18
N GLY A 279 -8.03 -1.57 -22.58
CA GLY A 279 -7.56 -0.50 -21.72
C GLY A 279 -8.59 -0.09 -20.66
N GLU A 280 -9.87 0.00 -21.03
CA GLU A 280 -10.93 0.27 -20.04
C GLU A 280 -11.05 -0.84 -19.00
N ILE A 281 -11.00 -2.10 -19.45
CA ILE A 281 -11.00 -3.28 -18.57
C ILE A 281 -9.78 -3.24 -17.66
N TYR A 282 -8.61 -2.91 -18.21
CA TYR A 282 -7.39 -2.76 -17.42
C TYR A 282 -7.54 -1.73 -16.29
N GLU A 283 -8.05 -0.52 -16.58
CA GLU A 283 -8.33 0.49 -15.56
C GLU A 283 -9.26 -0.05 -14.47
N ARG A 284 -10.40 -0.63 -14.87
CA ARG A 284 -11.42 -1.19 -13.95
C ARG A 284 -10.86 -2.29 -13.07
N GLN A 285 -10.00 -3.15 -13.62
CA GLN A 285 -9.37 -4.24 -12.90
C GLN A 285 -8.37 -3.74 -11.85
N ARG A 286 -7.51 -2.78 -12.21
CA ARG A 286 -6.56 -2.21 -11.25
C ARG A 286 -7.26 -1.42 -10.15
N GLU A 287 -8.30 -0.66 -10.48
CA GLU A 287 -9.13 0.06 -9.51
C GLU A 287 -9.85 -0.89 -8.55
N TRP A 288 -10.35 -2.02 -9.04
CA TRP A 288 -10.96 -3.05 -8.21
C TRP A 288 -9.92 -3.73 -7.31
N LEU A 289 -8.80 -4.19 -7.86
CA LEU A 289 -7.81 -4.94 -7.10
C LEU A 289 -7.13 -4.04 -6.06
N GLU A 290 -6.41 -3.02 -6.53
CA GLU A 290 -5.53 -2.18 -5.72
C GLU A 290 -6.26 -1.03 -5.03
N GLY A 291 -7.25 -0.46 -5.73
CA GLY A 291 -7.99 0.67 -5.18
C GLY A 291 -8.88 0.27 -4.00
N MET A 292 -9.48 -0.92 -4.04
CA MET A 292 -10.23 -1.43 -2.89
C MET A 292 -9.31 -1.84 -1.72
N ALA A 293 -8.12 -2.36 -2.00
CA ALA A 293 -7.15 -2.66 -0.96
C ALA A 293 -6.62 -1.37 -0.27
N LEU A 294 -6.35 -0.30 -1.04
CA LEU A 294 -6.02 1.02 -0.47
C LEU A 294 -7.22 1.65 0.28
N TYR A 295 -8.45 1.39 -0.17
CA TYR A 295 -9.64 1.75 0.59
C TYR A 295 -9.65 1.05 1.96
N VAL A 296 -9.38 -0.26 2.02
CA VAL A 296 -9.33 -1.02 3.28
C VAL A 296 -8.19 -0.53 4.18
N GLU A 297 -7.03 -0.20 3.63
CA GLU A 297 -5.92 0.43 4.36
C GLU A 297 -6.39 1.68 5.12
N LEU A 298 -7.00 2.65 4.41
CA LEU A 298 -7.43 3.91 5.00
C LEU A 298 -8.68 3.76 5.87
N ALA A 299 -9.63 2.93 5.47
CA ALA A 299 -10.87 2.70 6.21
C ALA A 299 -10.59 1.99 7.54
N THR A 300 -9.62 1.08 7.59
CA THR A 300 -9.21 0.44 8.84
C THR A 300 -8.61 1.45 9.82
N TRP A 301 -7.70 2.31 9.34
CA TRP A 301 -7.16 3.40 10.15
C TRP A 301 -8.28 4.31 10.66
N ARG A 302 -9.20 4.71 9.77
CA ARG A 302 -10.36 5.54 10.14
C ARG A 302 -11.20 4.91 11.25
N GLN A 303 -11.52 3.63 11.14
CA GLN A 303 -12.33 2.94 12.14
C GLN A 303 -11.59 2.87 13.48
N ALA A 304 -10.31 2.56 13.48
CA ALA A 304 -9.49 2.55 14.68
C ALA A 304 -9.35 3.93 15.34
N SER A 305 -9.39 5.01 14.55
CA SER A 305 -9.35 6.39 15.08
C SER A 305 -10.71 6.90 15.59
N GLN A 306 -11.83 6.29 15.16
CA GLN A 306 -13.19 6.77 15.44
C GLN A 306 -13.95 5.91 16.46
N SER A 307 -13.58 4.64 16.61
CA SER A 307 -14.22 3.73 17.57
C SER A 307 -13.56 3.79 18.94
N ASP A 308 -14.16 3.15 19.94
CA ASP A 308 -13.53 2.90 21.25
C ASP A 308 -12.40 1.85 21.16
N TYR A 309 -11.72 1.78 20.01
CA TYR A 309 -10.65 0.84 19.74
C TYR A 309 -9.45 1.13 20.64
N ALA A 310 -8.99 0.10 21.33
CA ALA A 310 -7.78 0.13 22.12
C ALA A 310 -6.71 -0.73 21.43
N PRO A 311 -5.57 -0.13 21.02
CA PRO A 311 -4.41 -0.89 20.55
C PRO A 311 -3.88 -1.85 21.61
N LEU A 312 -3.22 -2.92 21.18
CA LEU A 312 -2.59 -3.86 22.10
C LEU A 312 -1.53 -3.16 22.96
N PRO A 313 -1.58 -3.29 24.31
CA PRO A 313 -0.62 -2.64 25.20
C PRO A 313 0.84 -3.02 24.92
N GLU A 314 1.07 -4.25 24.42
CA GLU A 314 2.40 -4.72 24.05
C GLU A 314 2.99 -3.93 22.88
N LEU A 315 2.20 -3.58 21.86
CA LEU A 315 2.65 -2.72 20.77
C LEU A 315 3.02 -1.33 21.28
N VAL A 316 2.15 -0.73 22.09
CA VAL A 316 2.38 0.61 22.67
C VAL A 316 3.65 0.63 23.53
N ALA A 317 3.95 -0.46 24.23
CA ALA A 317 5.15 -0.57 25.07
C ALA A 317 6.43 -0.80 24.27
N LEU A 318 6.38 -1.55 23.15
CA LEU A 318 7.55 -2.00 22.41
C LEU A 318 7.91 -1.13 21.21
N ASP A 319 6.96 -0.38 20.64
CA ASP A 319 7.19 0.37 19.41
C ASP A 319 6.98 1.89 19.59
N ALA A 320 8.09 2.61 19.73
CA ALA A 320 8.09 4.06 19.88
C ALA A 320 7.66 4.83 18.62
N ASP A 321 7.56 4.14 17.46
CA ASP A 321 7.07 4.70 16.19
C ASP A 321 5.56 4.51 16.01
N PHE A 322 4.84 4.03 17.04
CA PHE A 322 3.39 3.90 17.05
C PHE A 322 2.72 5.02 17.85
N TYR A 323 1.72 5.67 17.26
CA TYR A 323 1.02 6.84 17.81
C TYR A 323 -0.49 6.64 17.98
N GLY A 324 -0.99 5.40 17.92
CA GLY A 324 -2.36 5.06 18.29
C GLY A 324 -3.45 5.53 17.31
N TYR A 325 -3.15 5.61 16.02
CA TYR A 325 -4.12 5.91 14.93
C TYR A 325 -4.78 7.29 14.96
N GLY A 326 -4.48 8.16 15.94
CA GLY A 326 -5.18 9.45 16.13
C GLY A 326 -5.02 10.49 15.01
N ASP A 327 -3.97 10.41 14.17
CA ASP A 327 -3.73 11.34 13.03
C ASP A 327 -4.46 10.93 11.74
N PHE A 328 -5.64 10.28 11.83
CA PHE A 328 -6.38 9.89 10.63
C PHE A 328 -6.71 11.10 9.74
N ASP A 329 -7.11 12.24 10.31
CA ASP A 329 -7.40 13.46 9.53
C ASP A 329 -6.18 13.96 8.76
N GLY A 330 -4.99 13.87 9.36
CA GLY A 330 -3.73 14.16 8.68
C GLY A 330 -3.49 13.22 7.52
N GLN A 331 -3.68 11.91 7.73
CA GLN A 331 -3.54 10.91 6.69
C GLN A 331 -4.57 11.05 5.56
N TRP A 332 -5.82 11.33 5.89
CA TRP A 332 -6.86 11.59 4.90
C TRP A 332 -6.49 12.78 4.01
N ARG A 333 -6.07 13.91 4.59
CA ARG A 333 -5.60 15.07 3.81
C ARG A 333 -4.41 14.71 2.92
N ARG A 334 -3.46 13.91 3.40
CA ARG A 334 -2.32 13.42 2.58
C ARG A 334 -2.82 12.51 1.45
N ALA A 335 -3.78 11.63 1.69
CA ALA A 335 -4.36 10.76 0.68
C ALA A 335 -5.07 11.54 -0.43
N ILE A 336 -5.91 12.52 -0.09
CA ILE A 336 -6.60 13.39 -1.07
C ILE A 336 -5.61 14.27 -1.83
N SER A 337 -4.62 14.83 -1.14
CA SER A 337 -3.53 15.59 -1.78
C SER A 337 -2.74 14.73 -2.76
N THR A 338 -2.50 13.46 -2.41
CA THR A 338 -1.79 12.50 -3.24
C THR A 338 -2.62 12.10 -4.45
N LEU A 339 -3.91 11.78 -4.28
CA LEU A 339 -4.87 11.51 -5.36
C LEU A 339 -4.78 12.56 -6.48
N ARG A 340 -4.76 13.85 -6.13
CA ARG A 340 -4.65 14.96 -7.10
C ARG A 340 -3.36 14.94 -7.93
N ARG A 341 -2.28 14.34 -7.41
CA ARG A 341 -0.96 14.30 -8.05
C ARG A 341 -0.68 12.99 -8.81
N GLN A 342 -1.57 12.00 -8.76
CA GLN A 342 -1.29 10.68 -9.34
C GLN A 342 -1.37 10.63 -10.88
N ALA A 343 -1.80 11.71 -11.55
CA ALA A 343 -2.06 11.71 -13.00
C ALA A 343 -0.86 11.27 -13.86
N ASN A 344 0.38 11.38 -13.36
CA ASN A 344 1.61 11.00 -14.06
C ASN A 344 2.46 9.95 -13.32
N GLN A 345 1.92 9.24 -12.33
CA GLN A 345 2.70 8.37 -11.44
C GLN A 345 2.59 6.87 -11.79
N GLY A 346 2.33 6.55 -13.05
CA GLY A 346 2.13 5.15 -13.46
C GLY A 346 0.89 4.52 -12.81
N ASP A 347 1.03 3.29 -12.35
CA ASP A 347 -0.06 2.40 -11.87
C ASP A 347 -0.73 2.90 -10.58
N THR A 348 0.00 3.63 -9.73
CA THR A 348 -0.51 4.19 -8.47
C THR A 348 -1.73 5.10 -8.65
N ARG A 349 -1.97 5.60 -9.87
CA ARG A 349 -3.22 6.31 -10.19
C ARG A 349 -4.47 5.48 -9.93
N PHE A 350 -4.43 4.19 -10.22
CA PHE A 350 -5.59 3.30 -10.07
C PHE A 350 -5.87 2.94 -8.62
N TYR A 351 -4.83 2.92 -7.79
CA TYR A 351 -4.96 2.75 -6.34
C TYR A 351 -5.81 3.91 -5.79
N TYR A 352 -5.41 5.14 -6.09
CA TYR A 352 -6.10 6.32 -5.57
C TYR A 352 -7.46 6.55 -6.23
N SER A 353 -7.62 6.32 -7.54
CA SER A 353 -8.93 6.48 -8.20
C SER A 353 -9.92 5.40 -7.77
N GLY A 354 -9.50 4.15 -7.60
CA GLY A 354 -10.35 3.08 -7.07
C GLY A 354 -10.70 3.33 -5.59
N MET A 355 -9.73 3.74 -4.75
CA MET A 355 -9.97 4.12 -3.35
C MET A 355 -11.00 5.26 -3.25
N ALA A 356 -10.85 6.29 -4.09
CA ALA A 356 -11.77 7.42 -4.10
C ALA A 356 -13.20 6.98 -4.46
N GLN A 357 -13.35 6.15 -5.48
CA GLN A 357 -14.65 5.62 -5.87
C GLN A 357 -15.29 4.77 -4.75
N ALA A 358 -14.51 3.93 -4.06
CA ALA A 358 -14.99 3.13 -2.93
C ALA A 358 -15.51 4.00 -1.76
N PHE A 359 -14.77 5.04 -1.36
CA PHE A 359 -15.26 5.97 -0.33
C PHE A 359 -16.49 6.77 -0.76
N LEU A 360 -16.62 7.11 -2.05
CA LEU A 360 -17.81 7.75 -2.57
C LEU A 360 -19.02 6.80 -2.53
N LEU A 361 -18.81 5.51 -2.83
CA LEU A 361 -19.86 4.49 -2.75
C LEU A 361 -20.35 4.25 -1.32
N ASP A 362 -19.49 4.34 -0.30
CA ASP A 362 -19.93 4.31 1.10
C ASP A 362 -20.98 5.39 1.40
N ALA A 363 -20.85 6.57 0.78
CA ALA A 363 -21.75 7.69 0.99
C ALA A 363 -22.99 7.66 0.07
N LEU A 364 -22.85 7.17 -1.16
CA LEU A 364 -23.87 7.30 -2.20
C LEU A 364 -24.67 6.02 -2.46
N LEU A 365 -24.14 4.85 -2.12
CA LEU A 365 -24.78 3.56 -2.37
C LEU A 365 -24.54 2.57 -1.22
N PRO A 366 -25.20 2.73 -0.06
CA PRO A 366 -25.11 1.76 1.02
C PRO A 366 -25.41 0.34 0.53
N GLY A 367 -24.59 -0.64 0.96
CA GLY A 367 -24.69 -2.04 0.49
C GLY A 367 -23.93 -2.35 -0.81
N TRP A 368 -23.18 -1.41 -1.38
CA TRP A 368 -22.38 -1.64 -2.60
C TRP A 368 -21.36 -2.79 -2.47
N LYS A 369 -20.84 -3.03 -1.26
CA LYS A 369 -19.83 -4.06 -0.95
C LYS A 369 -20.35 -5.48 -1.18
N ASP A 370 -21.66 -5.69 -1.08
CA ASP A 370 -22.29 -7.00 -1.32
C ASP A 370 -22.24 -7.40 -2.80
N ARG A 371 -22.14 -6.40 -3.70
CA ARG A 371 -22.23 -6.58 -5.16
C ARG A 371 -20.89 -6.51 -5.86
N ILE A 372 -19.94 -5.72 -5.33
CA ILE A 372 -18.68 -5.42 -6.04
C ILE A 372 -17.75 -6.63 -6.22
N MET A 373 -17.97 -7.70 -5.46
CA MET A 373 -17.24 -8.97 -5.62
C MET A 373 -17.78 -9.83 -6.78
N GLU A 374 -18.99 -9.58 -7.26
CA GLU A 374 -19.60 -10.31 -8.38
C GLU A 374 -18.88 -10.01 -9.71
N GLY A 375 -18.74 -11.00 -10.58
CA GLY A 375 -18.14 -10.82 -11.92
C GLY A 375 -18.88 -9.76 -12.75
N GLY A 376 -18.14 -8.88 -13.41
CA GLY A 376 -18.70 -7.84 -14.30
C GLY A 376 -19.25 -6.58 -13.59
N VAL A 377 -19.23 -6.54 -12.26
CA VAL A 377 -19.58 -5.33 -11.47
C VAL A 377 -18.34 -4.46 -11.27
N TRP A 378 -18.42 -3.15 -11.51
CA TRP A 378 -17.28 -2.23 -11.40
C TRP A 378 -17.64 -1.01 -10.55
N LEU A 379 -16.64 -0.41 -9.89
CA LEU A 379 -16.81 0.76 -9.02
C LEU A 379 -17.53 1.90 -9.77
N GLU A 380 -17.07 2.25 -10.97
CA GLU A 380 -17.68 3.29 -11.80
C GLU A 380 -19.13 2.96 -12.21
N GLY A 381 -19.44 1.67 -12.43
CA GLY A 381 -20.79 1.22 -12.75
C GLY A 381 -21.74 1.36 -11.55
N LEU A 382 -21.25 1.04 -10.35
CA LEU A 382 -22.00 1.26 -9.11
C LEU A 382 -22.21 2.76 -8.84
N LEU A 383 -21.21 3.61 -9.12
CA LEU A 383 -21.37 5.06 -9.01
C LEU A 383 -22.41 5.60 -10.00
N ALA A 384 -22.43 5.09 -11.24
CA ALA A 384 -23.44 5.45 -12.23
C ALA A 384 -24.86 5.10 -11.75
N VAL A 385 -25.04 3.92 -11.14
CA VAL A 385 -26.31 3.53 -10.50
C VAL A 385 -26.67 4.50 -9.36
N ALA A 386 -25.70 4.85 -8.51
CA ALA A 386 -25.93 5.71 -7.37
C ALA A 386 -26.42 7.12 -7.76
N VAL A 387 -25.79 7.74 -8.77
CA VAL A 387 -26.14 9.11 -9.18
C VAL A 387 -27.39 9.19 -10.07
N ALA A 388 -27.78 8.09 -10.71
CA ALA A 388 -29.02 8.00 -11.48
C ALA A 388 -30.26 7.81 -10.59
N ALA A 389 -30.10 7.19 -9.41
CA ALA A 389 -31.18 7.05 -8.42
C ALA A 389 -31.46 8.34 -7.63
N ALA A 390 -30.60 9.36 -7.77
CA ALA A 390 -30.74 10.66 -7.12
C ALA A 390 -31.54 11.68 -7.96
N ASP A 391 -31.90 11.33 -9.19
CA ASP A 391 -32.83 12.06 -10.06
C ASP A 391 -34.27 11.54 -9.87
#